data_AF-A0A957TS79-F1
#
_entry.id   AF-A0A957TS79-F1
#
_cell.length_a   1.000
_cell.length_b   1.000
_cell.length_c   1.000
_cell.angle_alpha   90.00
_cell.angle_beta   90.00
_cell.angle_gamma   90.00
#
_symmetry.space_group_name_H-M   'P 1'
#
loop_
_entity.id
_entity.type
_entity.pdbx_description
1 polymer ?
#
loop_
_entity_poly.entity_id
_entity_poly.type
_entity_poly.pdbx_seq_one_letter_code
_entity_poly.pdbx_strand_id
1 'polypeptide(L)'
;VQIHGTWRSQTDRLTLQPFAQSVTLAAGTTNIPLTFPGLLDATIYVESNGFADKVYAGSGLWFVAGPDQSNADKLTLGNCRATDGIDKQDLFLAGCADLAAVTPQGADTIGIGRTLNPNGMPVDVSPYQALRFWAKGNGTPVRVLLETAGIKDADYYQAVFVPTNEWQQYILPLSHFRQRGFGETSVYTGRDVKAVLWLNAESNGQPLALSLDQISFTNTGLLSPTTLAESNSDTTARTVSFVATEASAIAQTVLYYSLNEGQSYQAAAMNATRATDGQTTVQGQLPGQPLGTDVRYYVEVLHVNGYRSRMPIDAPRSYYRYQIDDRPTLLVDDFGGERPLNRIGGNSGLFNELTHGGSLTAYQSAQQLVLDYQVDQSDQYAGYYTELKGLHAETYTTIDLLIRGAAGGEQFHVGLRDGNGYEPRLSVGDFLPGGVTSTWQWIQIPLASFGKQLDRTDLHSLSLTFYNTDVPTTGRLYVAEIRLTTL
;
A
#
# COMPACT_ATOMS: atom_id res chain seq x y z
N VAL A 1 31.07 20.28 -35.37
CA VAL A 1 30.86 18.91 -34.86
C VAL A 1 29.59 18.36 -35.47
N GLN A 2 29.62 17.15 -36.00
CA GLN A 2 28.42 16.44 -36.47
C GLN A 2 27.92 15.53 -35.35
N ILE A 3 26.63 15.58 -35.03
CA ILE A 3 26.02 14.71 -34.03
C ILE A 3 24.85 14.01 -34.70
N HIS A 4 24.88 12.69 -34.74
CA HIS A 4 23.85 11.91 -35.42
C HIS A 4 23.62 10.58 -34.72
N GLY A 5 22.59 9.86 -35.11
CA GLY A 5 22.33 8.53 -34.57
C GLY A 5 20.88 8.13 -34.69
N THR A 6 20.45 7.28 -33.76
CA THR A 6 19.08 6.78 -33.68
C THR A 6 18.56 6.84 -32.27
N TRP A 7 17.26 7.01 -32.12
CA TRP A 7 16.59 7.00 -30.82
C TRP A 7 15.22 6.33 -30.92
N ARG A 8 14.69 5.88 -29.79
CA ARG A 8 13.34 5.38 -29.66
C ARG A 8 12.55 6.25 -28.71
N SER A 9 11.30 6.48 -29.06
CA SER A 9 10.34 7.07 -28.13
C SER A 9 9.73 5.98 -27.25
N GLN A 10 9.26 6.35 -26.09
CA GLN A 10 8.55 5.44 -25.19
C GLN A 10 7.20 4.95 -25.73
N THR A 11 6.57 5.73 -26.61
CA THR A 11 5.28 5.40 -27.24
C THR A 11 5.46 4.58 -28.52
N ASP A 12 6.65 4.64 -29.12
CA ASP A 12 7.05 3.82 -30.27
C ASP A 12 8.41 3.16 -29.97
N ARG A 13 8.32 2.00 -29.30
CA ARG A 13 9.48 1.23 -28.81
C ARG A 13 10.09 0.32 -29.88
N LEU A 14 9.49 0.27 -31.08
CA LEU A 14 9.89 -0.61 -32.17
C LEU A 14 10.62 0.16 -33.28
N THR A 15 10.27 1.42 -33.51
CA THR A 15 10.87 2.22 -34.58
C THR A 15 12.09 2.99 -34.10
N LEU A 16 13.25 2.71 -34.69
CA LEU A 16 14.44 3.56 -34.55
C LEU A 16 14.29 4.81 -35.41
N GLN A 17 14.17 5.96 -34.76
CA GLN A 17 14.08 7.25 -35.42
C GLN A 17 15.49 7.83 -35.63
N PRO A 18 15.91 8.08 -36.88
CA PRO A 18 17.20 8.70 -37.14
C PRO A 18 17.18 10.18 -36.78
N PHE A 19 18.33 10.72 -36.37
CA PHE A 19 18.54 12.16 -36.25
C PHE A 19 19.95 12.54 -36.68
N ALA A 20 20.12 13.78 -37.13
CA ALA A 20 21.42 14.37 -37.44
C ALA A 20 21.36 15.89 -37.25
N GLN A 21 22.40 16.45 -36.63
CA GLN A 21 22.58 17.89 -36.46
C GLN A 21 24.05 18.28 -36.62
N SER A 22 24.28 19.46 -37.21
CA SER A 22 25.59 20.08 -37.26
C SER A 22 25.64 21.23 -36.26
N VAL A 23 26.59 21.20 -35.33
CA VAL A 23 26.74 22.24 -34.30
C VAL A 23 28.12 22.88 -34.40
N THR A 24 28.15 24.21 -34.41
CA THR A 24 29.36 25.01 -34.24
C THR A 24 29.58 25.23 -32.75
N LEU A 25 30.66 24.68 -32.20
CA LEU A 25 30.99 24.79 -30.77
C LEU A 25 32.01 25.89 -30.54
N ALA A 26 31.73 26.78 -29.59
CA ALA A 26 32.73 27.71 -29.09
C ALA A 26 33.78 26.94 -28.26
N ALA A 27 35.02 27.43 -28.22
CA ALA A 27 36.04 26.88 -27.34
C ALA A 27 35.55 26.87 -25.88
N GLY A 28 35.76 25.76 -25.17
CA GLY A 28 35.30 25.58 -23.79
C GLY A 28 33.84 25.11 -23.63
N THR A 29 33.12 24.82 -24.71
CA THR A 29 31.77 24.24 -24.61
C THR A 29 31.84 22.83 -24.02
N THR A 30 31.20 22.61 -22.88
CA THR A 30 31.16 21.30 -22.18
C THR A 30 29.81 20.59 -22.27
N ASN A 31 28.74 21.29 -22.66
CA ASN A 31 27.39 20.76 -22.68
C ASN A 31 26.69 21.07 -24.02
N ILE A 32 26.04 20.06 -24.61
CA ILE A 32 25.21 20.20 -25.81
C ILE A 32 23.86 19.55 -25.53
N PRO A 33 22.75 20.32 -25.44
CA PRO A 33 21.45 19.74 -25.22
C PRO A 33 20.96 19.01 -26.48
N LEU A 34 20.54 17.75 -26.31
CA LEU A 34 19.79 16.99 -27.31
C LEU A 34 18.39 16.75 -26.76
N THR A 35 17.36 17.10 -27.54
CA THR A 35 15.98 16.96 -27.11
C THR A 35 15.29 15.87 -27.92
N PHE A 36 14.89 14.81 -27.21
CA PHE A 36 14.15 13.69 -27.77
C PHE A 36 12.82 13.57 -27.01
N PRO A 37 11.67 13.90 -27.63
CA PRO A 37 10.38 13.81 -26.97
C PRO A 37 10.08 12.37 -26.50
N GLY A 38 10.02 12.16 -25.18
CA GLY A 38 9.74 10.85 -24.60
C GLY A 38 10.84 9.81 -24.85
N LEU A 39 12.12 10.21 -24.72
CA LEU A 39 13.27 9.33 -24.91
C LEU A 39 13.17 8.03 -24.09
N LEU A 40 13.16 6.89 -24.78
CA LEU A 40 13.39 5.59 -24.15
C LEU A 40 14.88 5.27 -24.09
N ASP A 41 15.52 5.30 -25.25
CA ASP A 41 16.95 5.12 -25.47
C ASP A 41 17.42 5.81 -26.75
N ALA A 42 18.73 6.12 -26.80
CA ALA A 42 19.40 6.66 -27.97
C ALA A 42 20.82 6.10 -28.10
N THR A 43 21.21 5.87 -29.34
CA THR A 43 22.61 5.71 -29.73
C THR A 43 23.03 6.98 -30.45
N ILE A 44 24.02 7.68 -29.89
CA ILE A 44 24.47 8.99 -30.35
C ILE A 44 25.93 8.87 -30.79
N TYR A 45 26.22 9.36 -31.98
CA TYR A 45 27.56 9.48 -32.53
C TYR A 45 27.93 10.96 -32.58
N VAL A 46 29.12 11.29 -32.08
CA VAL A 46 29.68 12.66 -32.11
C VAL A 46 30.95 12.62 -32.93
N GLU A 47 30.95 13.31 -34.07
CA GLU A 47 32.07 13.36 -34.99
C GLU A 47 32.68 14.76 -35.09
N SER A 48 34.00 14.82 -34.98
CA SER A 48 34.78 16.05 -35.12
C SER A 48 36.16 15.74 -35.68
N ASN A 49 36.56 16.44 -36.74
CA ASN A 49 37.91 16.34 -37.34
C ASN A 49 38.37 14.89 -37.64
N GLY A 50 37.46 14.02 -38.09
CA GLY A 50 37.76 12.62 -38.40
C GLY A 50 37.82 11.68 -37.19
N PHE A 51 37.51 12.18 -35.99
CA PHE A 51 37.32 11.37 -34.78
C PHE A 51 35.83 11.19 -34.48
N ALA A 52 35.43 10.00 -34.02
CA ALA A 52 34.04 9.65 -33.73
C ALA A 52 33.92 9.00 -32.33
N ASP A 53 33.07 9.59 -31.49
CA ASP A 53 32.66 9.00 -30.20
C ASP A 53 31.27 8.42 -30.29
N LYS A 54 30.99 7.39 -29.47
CA LYS A 54 29.68 6.75 -29.35
C LYS A 54 29.18 6.83 -27.91
N VAL A 55 27.98 7.36 -27.73
CA VAL A 55 27.29 7.47 -26.44
C VAL A 55 25.98 6.70 -26.50
N TYR A 56 25.73 5.90 -25.47
CA TYR A 56 24.44 5.26 -25.24
C TYR A 56 23.72 5.99 -24.12
N ALA A 57 22.50 6.42 -24.38
CA ALA A 57 21.60 6.99 -23.39
C ALA A 57 20.38 6.08 -23.27
N GLY A 58 19.88 5.88 -22.05
CA GLY A 58 18.70 5.08 -21.78
C GLY A 58 18.02 5.54 -20.50
N SER A 59 16.72 5.25 -20.38
CA SER A 59 15.89 5.64 -19.23
C SER A 59 15.77 4.54 -18.17
N GLY A 60 16.22 3.31 -18.44
CA GLY A 60 16.11 2.16 -17.55
C GLY A 60 15.66 0.89 -18.27
N LEU A 61 15.70 -0.22 -17.55
CA LEU A 61 15.33 -1.55 -18.04
C LEU A 61 14.07 -2.03 -17.32
N TRP A 62 13.15 -2.61 -18.09
CA TRP A 62 11.98 -3.33 -17.59
C TRP A 62 12.31 -4.82 -17.52
N PHE A 63 11.93 -5.47 -16.43
CA PHE A 63 12.21 -6.90 -16.22
C PHE A 63 11.11 -7.56 -15.37
N VAL A 64 11.03 -8.88 -15.43
CA VAL A 64 10.22 -9.65 -14.49
C VAL A 64 10.97 -9.73 -13.17
N ALA A 65 10.35 -9.20 -12.12
CA ALA A 65 10.92 -9.21 -10.78
C ALA A 65 10.45 -10.46 -10.03
N GLY A 66 11.36 -11.09 -9.29
CA GLY A 66 11.10 -12.32 -8.53
C GLY A 66 12.23 -13.36 -8.70
N PRO A 67 12.28 -14.37 -7.82
CA PRO A 67 13.25 -15.46 -7.89
C PRO A 67 13.05 -16.37 -9.11
N ASP A 68 11.81 -16.46 -9.63
CA ASP A 68 11.48 -17.32 -10.78
C ASP A 68 11.53 -16.54 -12.10
N GLN A 69 12.66 -16.68 -12.79
CA GLN A 69 12.90 -16.05 -14.09
C GLN A 69 12.24 -16.80 -15.26
N SER A 70 11.59 -17.96 -15.02
CA SER A 70 10.89 -18.69 -16.08
C SER A 70 9.69 -17.92 -16.66
N ASN A 71 9.22 -16.90 -15.93
CA ASN A 71 8.11 -16.03 -16.34
C ASN A 71 8.55 -14.82 -17.16
N ALA A 72 9.81 -14.72 -17.59
CA ALA A 72 10.30 -13.58 -18.36
C ALA A 72 9.48 -13.31 -19.64
N ASP A 73 8.94 -14.37 -20.26
CA ASP A 73 8.07 -14.30 -21.44
C ASP A 73 6.67 -13.71 -21.16
N LYS A 74 6.31 -13.56 -19.88
CA LYS A 74 5.02 -13.00 -19.44
C LYS A 74 5.02 -11.47 -19.39
N LEU A 75 6.18 -10.84 -19.48
CA LEU A 75 6.29 -9.38 -19.59
C LEU A 75 6.19 -8.96 -21.04
N THR A 76 5.23 -8.09 -21.33
CA THR A 76 5.01 -7.56 -22.67
C THR A 76 5.10 -6.04 -22.69
N LEU A 77 5.29 -5.50 -23.89
CA LEU A 77 5.17 -4.05 -24.11
C LEU A 77 3.72 -3.66 -23.87
N GLY A 78 3.47 -2.83 -22.86
CA GLY A 78 2.15 -2.26 -22.65
C GLY A 78 1.79 -1.21 -23.69
N ASN A 79 0.52 -0.81 -23.71
CA ASN A 79 0.05 0.35 -24.49
C ASN A 79 0.31 1.64 -23.71
N CYS A 80 1.49 2.24 -23.89
CA CYS A 80 1.92 3.39 -23.09
C CYS A 80 1.10 4.64 -23.42
N ARG A 81 0.69 5.38 -22.40
CA ARG A 81 0.06 6.70 -22.56
C ARG A 81 1.05 7.74 -23.06
N ALA A 82 0.50 8.80 -23.65
CA ALA A 82 1.23 10.04 -23.87
C ALA A 82 1.68 10.66 -22.53
N THR A 83 2.68 11.54 -22.56
CA THR A 83 3.24 12.18 -21.35
C THR A 83 2.82 13.63 -21.17
N ASP A 84 1.81 14.06 -21.91
CA ASP A 84 1.17 15.37 -21.79
C ASP A 84 0.61 15.63 -20.38
N GLY A 85 0.27 14.57 -19.64
CA GLY A 85 -0.19 14.66 -18.26
C GLY A 85 0.89 14.49 -17.19
N ILE A 86 2.20 14.54 -17.50
CA ILE A 86 3.28 14.42 -16.51
C ILE A 86 3.87 15.79 -16.21
N ASP A 87 4.07 16.10 -14.92
CA ASP A 87 4.72 17.35 -14.53
C ASP A 87 6.16 17.40 -15.04
N LYS A 88 6.57 18.55 -15.58
CA LYS A 88 7.93 18.72 -16.14
C LYS A 88 9.01 18.69 -15.07
N GLN A 89 8.65 18.89 -13.81
CA GLN A 89 9.58 18.82 -12.68
C GLN A 89 9.77 17.39 -12.15
N ASP A 90 8.95 16.44 -12.59
CA ASP A 90 9.04 15.06 -12.14
C ASP A 90 10.27 14.34 -12.72
N LEU A 91 10.85 13.44 -11.92
CA LEU A 91 11.74 12.42 -12.45
C LEU A 91 10.90 11.34 -13.12
N PHE A 92 10.72 11.48 -14.42
CA PHE A 92 9.92 10.56 -15.21
C PHE A 92 10.69 9.30 -15.61
N LEU A 93 10.11 8.14 -15.32
CA LEU A 93 10.63 6.83 -15.67
C LEU A 93 9.93 6.30 -16.93
N ALA A 94 10.51 6.60 -18.10
CA ALA A 94 9.89 6.33 -19.40
C ALA A 94 9.47 4.87 -19.65
N GLY A 95 8.38 4.72 -20.39
CA GLY A 95 7.79 3.45 -20.81
C GLY A 95 6.68 2.93 -19.90
N CYS A 96 6.20 1.74 -20.25
CA CYS A 96 5.12 1.02 -19.57
C CYS A 96 5.34 -0.49 -19.76
N ALA A 97 4.67 -1.31 -18.96
CA ALA A 97 4.76 -2.76 -19.07
C ALA A 97 3.47 -3.46 -18.62
N ASP A 98 3.19 -4.59 -19.26
CA ASP A 98 2.10 -5.49 -18.91
C ASP A 98 2.67 -6.85 -18.51
N LEU A 99 2.33 -7.32 -17.31
CA LEU A 99 2.57 -8.67 -16.83
C LEU A 99 1.29 -9.49 -17.01
N ALA A 100 1.37 -10.53 -17.84
CA ALA A 100 0.28 -11.49 -17.99
C ALA A 100 -0.04 -12.18 -16.65
N ALA A 101 -1.25 -12.70 -16.50
CA ALA A 101 -1.70 -13.36 -15.28
C ALA A 101 -0.78 -14.55 -14.90
N VAL A 102 -0.09 -14.44 -13.76
CA VAL A 102 0.77 -15.51 -13.21
C VAL A 102 0.39 -15.79 -11.76
N THR A 103 0.09 -17.04 -11.41
CA THR A 103 -0.21 -17.44 -10.03
C THR A 103 1.06 -17.45 -9.17
N PRO A 104 1.19 -16.59 -8.15
CA PRO A 104 2.36 -16.58 -7.28
C PRO A 104 2.42 -17.85 -6.43
N GLN A 105 3.63 -18.36 -6.18
CA GLN A 105 3.85 -19.50 -5.28
C GLN A 105 4.08 -19.06 -3.82
N GLY A 106 4.27 -17.77 -3.59
CA GLY A 106 4.53 -17.15 -2.29
C GLY A 106 4.54 -15.63 -2.42
N ALA A 107 4.60 -14.88 -1.32
CA ALA A 107 4.80 -13.44 -1.37
C ALA A 107 6.15 -13.09 -2.04
N ASP A 108 6.22 -11.94 -2.72
CA ASP A 108 7.44 -11.42 -3.34
C ASP A 108 8.05 -12.32 -4.44
N THR A 109 7.26 -13.23 -5.03
CA THR A 109 7.76 -14.23 -5.98
C THR A 109 7.63 -13.85 -7.45
N ILE A 110 6.72 -12.93 -7.78
CA ILE A 110 6.49 -12.48 -9.16
C ILE A 110 6.04 -11.02 -9.21
N GLY A 111 6.46 -10.32 -10.25
CA GLY A 111 6.08 -8.93 -10.48
C GLY A 111 6.83 -8.26 -11.62
N ILE A 112 6.78 -6.93 -11.63
CA ILE A 112 7.45 -6.08 -12.62
C ILE A 112 8.54 -5.27 -11.91
N GLY A 113 9.73 -5.22 -12.48
CA GLY A 113 10.82 -4.36 -12.03
C GLY A 113 11.19 -3.33 -13.08
N ARG A 114 11.62 -2.15 -12.62
CA ARG A 114 12.17 -1.10 -13.47
C ARG A 114 13.39 -0.45 -12.82
N THR A 115 14.57 -0.53 -13.46
CA THR A 115 15.74 0.23 -13.01
C THR A 115 15.57 1.72 -13.29
N LEU A 116 16.12 2.63 -12.49
CA LEU A 116 15.99 4.08 -12.70
C LEU A 116 16.91 4.60 -13.82
N ASN A 117 17.94 3.83 -14.19
CA ASN A 117 18.84 4.12 -15.29
C ASN A 117 19.33 2.79 -15.94
N PRO A 118 19.92 2.83 -17.15
CA PRO A 118 20.22 1.62 -17.91
C PRO A 118 21.32 0.75 -17.28
N ASN A 119 22.13 1.30 -16.38
CA ASN A 119 23.27 0.61 -15.78
C ASN A 119 22.96 0.09 -14.36
N GLY A 120 21.73 0.27 -13.87
CA GLY A 120 21.36 -0.09 -12.50
C GLY A 120 22.13 0.70 -11.43
N MET A 121 22.71 1.84 -11.80
CA MET A 121 23.42 2.71 -10.86
C MET A 121 22.41 3.38 -9.92
N PRO A 122 22.83 3.80 -8.72
CA PRO A 122 21.94 4.55 -7.84
C PRO A 122 21.58 5.92 -8.44
N VAL A 123 20.34 6.34 -8.23
CA VAL A 123 19.80 7.66 -8.59
C VAL A 123 19.29 8.34 -7.33
N ASP A 124 19.60 9.62 -7.19
CA ASP A 124 19.10 10.43 -6.08
C ASP A 124 17.66 10.87 -6.37
N VAL A 125 16.74 10.32 -5.57
CA VAL A 125 15.31 10.69 -5.56
C VAL A 125 14.92 11.45 -4.30
N SER A 126 15.88 11.82 -3.44
CA SER A 126 15.64 12.65 -2.25
C SER A 126 15.02 14.03 -2.51
N PRO A 127 15.13 14.63 -3.72
CA PRO A 127 14.39 15.85 -4.05
C PRO A 127 12.88 15.67 -4.23
N TYR A 128 12.38 14.44 -4.28
CA TYR A 128 10.97 14.12 -4.51
C TYR A 128 10.30 13.63 -3.22
N GLN A 129 8.98 13.77 -3.14
CA GLN A 129 8.21 13.38 -1.95
C GLN A 129 7.31 12.16 -2.19
N ALA A 130 7.06 11.78 -3.44
CA ALA A 130 6.18 10.67 -3.78
C ALA A 130 6.66 9.87 -5.00
N LEU A 131 6.23 8.61 -5.06
CA LEU A 131 6.23 7.79 -6.27
C LEU A 131 4.82 7.78 -6.85
N ARG A 132 4.67 8.26 -8.08
CA ARG A 132 3.41 8.38 -8.82
C ARG A 132 3.42 7.44 -10.02
N PHE A 133 2.33 6.73 -10.26
CA PHE A 133 2.18 5.85 -11.42
C PHE A 133 0.72 5.55 -11.69
N TRP A 134 0.42 5.10 -12.90
CA TRP A 134 -0.84 4.44 -13.23
C TRP A 134 -0.67 2.93 -13.09
N ALA A 135 -1.68 2.28 -12.51
CA ALA A 135 -1.75 0.83 -12.51
C ALA A 135 -3.16 0.33 -12.82
N LYS A 136 -3.21 -0.87 -13.41
CA LYS A 136 -4.40 -1.69 -13.59
C LYS A 136 -4.02 -3.12 -13.27
N GLY A 137 -4.90 -3.87 -12.63
CA GLY A 137 -4.65 -5.24 -12.21
C GLY A 137 -5.94 -5.98 -11.96
N ASN A 138 -5.94 -6.94 -11.05
CA ASN A 138 -7.11 -7.80 -10.80
C ASN A 138 -7.53 -7.84 -9.32
N GLY A 139 -7.13 -6.83 -8.53
CA GLY A 139 -7.43 -6.78 -7.11
C GLY A 139 -6.47 -7.58 -6.22
N THR A 140 -5.45 -8.23 -6.78
CA THR A 140 -4.35 -8.85 -6.03
C THR A 140 -3.45 -7.75 -5.45
N PRO A 141 -3.19 -7.73 -4.13
CA PRO A 141 -2.33 -6.72 -3.52
C PRO A 141 -0.91 -6.72 -4.08
N VAL A 142 -0.41 -5.53 -4.40
CA VAL A 142 0.92 -5.32 -4.97
C VAL A 142 1.75 -4.51 -3.99
N ARG A 143 2.95 -5.03 -3.73
CA ARG A 143 3.97 -4.39 -2.94
C ARG A 143 4.92 -3.65 -3.86
N VAL A 144 5.12 -2.37 -3.57
CA VAL A 144 6.11 -1.54 -4.22
C VAL A 144 7.36 -1.52 -3.37
N LEU A 145 8.51 -1.90 -3.92
CA LEU A 145 9.80 -1.85 -3.25
C LEU A 145 10.69 -0.82 -3.92
N LEU A 146 11.41 -0.04 -3.10
CA LEU A 146 12.49 0.83 -3.54
C LEU A 146 13.80 0.11 -3.28
N GLU A 147 14.37 -0.51 -4.31
CA GLU A 147 15.67 -1.18 -4.21
C GLU A 147 16.75 -0.11 -4.06
N THR A 148 17.47 -0.13 -2.94
CA THR A 148 18.53 0.85 -2.60
C THR A 148 19.88 0.17 -2.47
N ALA A 149 20.95 0.83 -2.92
CA ALA A 149 22.30 0.26 -2.89
C ALA A 149 22.82 -0.05 -1.48
N GLY A 150 22.37 0.69 -0.47
CA GLY A 150 22.76 0.55 0.93
C GLY A 150 22.16 -0.67 1.65
N ILE A 151 21.09 -1.27 1.13
CA ILE A 151 20.44 -2.44 1.74
C ILE A 151 21.01 -3.72 1.12
N LYS A 152 21.46 -4.65 1.96
CA LYS A 152 22.19 -5.87 1.56
C LYS A 152 21.45 -7.18 1.80
N ASP A 153 20.40 -7.15 2.61
CA ASP A 153 19.62 -8.30 3.07
C ASP A 153 18.25 -8.42 2.39
N ALA A 154 18.00 -7.58 1.39
CA ALA A 154 16.73 -7.45 0.67
C ALA A 154 15.54 -6.94 1.50
N ASP A 155 15.75 -6.47 2.73
CA ASP A 155 14.72 -5.77 3.51
C ASP A 155 14.59 -4.32 3.04
N TYR A 156 14.20 -4.15 1.78
CA TYR A 156 14.05 -2.84 1.14
C TYR A 156 12.83 -2.08 1.68
N TYR A 157 12.84 -0.76 1.47
CA TYR A 157 11.71 0.08 1.80
C TYR A 157 10.52 -0.24 0.90
N GLN A 158 9.36 -0.48 1.50
CA GLN A 158 8.18 -0.96 0.79
C GLN A 158 6.90 -0.25 1.22
N ALA A 159 5.95 -0.19 0.29
CA ALA A 159 4.56 0.18 0.50
C ALA A 159 3.64 -0.81 -0.23
N VAL A 160 2.36 -0.89 0.13
CA VAL A 160 1.40 -1.78 -0.51
C VAL A 160 0.22 -0.98 -1.03
N PHE A 161 -0.26 -1.33 -2.23
CA PHE A 161 -1.51 -0.83 -2.79
C PHE A 161 -2.24 -1.99 -3.46
N VAL A 162 -3.51 -1.78 -3.81
CA VAL A 162 -4.29 -2.80 -4.51
C VAL A 162 -4.87 -2.27 -5.82
N PRO A 163 -4.36 -2.71 -6.98
CA PRO A 163 -4.87 -2.26 -8.28
C PRO A 163 -6.26 -2.80 -8.59
N THR A 164 -7.10 -1.99 -9.23
CA THR A 164 -8.40 -2.42 -9.77
C THR A 164 -8.30 -2.94 -11.20
N ASN A 165 -9.36 -3.58 -11.71
CA ASN A 165 -9.49 -3.92 -13.13
C ASN A 165 -9.56 -2.72 -14.07
N GLU A 166 -9.78 -1.53 -13.52
CA GLU A 166 -9.67 -0.25 -14.22
C GLU A 166 -8.33 0.43 -13.94
N TRP A 167 -7.90 1.24 -14.89
CA TRP A 167 -6.73 2.09 -14.72
C TRP A 167 -6.97 3.16 -13.67
N GLN A 168 -6.08 3.22 -12.69
CA GLN A 168 -6.12 4.23 -11.63
C GLN A 168 -4.73 4.83 -11.43
N GLN A 169 -4.69 6.08 -11.02
CA GLN A 169 -3.44 6.74 -10.61
C GLN A 169 -3.23 6.53 -9.11
N TYR A 170 -2.00 6.16 -8.75
CA TYR A 170 -1.52 6.03 -7.38
C TYR A 170 -0.41 7.05 -7.15
N ILE A 171 -0.42 7.70 -5.98
CA ILE A 171 0.63 8.65 -5.55
C ILE A 171 1.06 8.25 -4.15
N LEU A 172 2.04 7.35 -4.05
CA LEU A 172 2.54 6.83 -2.78
C LEU A 172 3.56 7.83 -2.19
N PRO A 173 3.30 8.42 -1.02
CA PRO A 173 4.30 9.23 -0.33
C PRO A 173 5.54 8.38 -0.04
N LEU A 174 6.75 8.90 -0.31
CA LEU A 174 8.00 8.21 0.05
C LEU A 174 8.10 8.02 1.56
N SER A 175 7.48 8.92 2.33
CA SER A 175 7.30 8.80 3.77
C SER A 175 6.41 7.62 4.18
N HIS A 176 5.75 6.88 3.28
CA HIS A 176 5.02 5.65 3.62
C HIS A 176 5.87 4.39 3.44
N PHE A 177 7.01 4.48 2.75
CA PHE A 177 7.86 3.31 2.51
C PHE A 177 8.66 2.95 3.77
N ARG A 178 8.61 1.69 4.19
CA ARG A 178 9.26 1.17 5.41
C ARG A 178 9.87 -0.21 5.17
N GLN A 179 10.92 -0.55 5.92
CA GLN A 179 11.42 -1.92 5.96
C GLN A 179 10.44 -2.83 6.73
N ARG A 180 10.49 -4.14 6.48
CA ARG A 180 9.70 -5.16 7.16
C ARG A 180 10.27 -5.54 8.52
N GLY A 181 11.55 -5.28 8.75
CA GLY A 181 12.23 -5.55 10.01
C GLY A 181 12.74 -6.98 10.14
N PHE A 182 12.94 -7.70 9.03
CA PHE A 182 13.65 -8.99 9.06
C PHE A 182 15.15 -8.82 8.81
N GLY A 183 15.58 -7.64 8.32
CA GLY A 183 16.97 -7.28 8.08
C GLY A 183 17.50 -6.22 9.05
N GLU A 184 18.67 -5.68 8.74
CA GLU A 184 19.26 -4.54 9.46
C GLU A 184 18.40 -3.28 9.23
N THR A 185 18.03 -2.63 10.33
CA THR A 185 17.29 -1.37 10.27
C THR A 185 18.17 -0.27 9.69
N SER A 186 17.63 0.45 8.72
CA SER A 186 18.28 1.53 7.97
C SER A 186 17.33 2.70 7.79
N VAL A 187 17.89 3.91 7.69
CA VAL A 187 17.13 5.14 7.48
C VAL A 187 16.99 5.41 5.99
N TYR A 188 15.76 5.61 5.51
CA TYR A 188 15.53 5.96 4.12
C TYR A 188 16.09 7.35 3.81
N THR A 189 17.03 7.43 2.86
CA THR A 189 17.61 8.71 2.44
C THR A 189 17.17 9.16 1.04
N GLY A 190 16.65 8.24 0.23
CA GLY A 190 16.33 8.49 -1.19
C GLY A 190 17.55 8.69 -2.10
N ARG A 191 18.78 8.70 -1.60
CA ARG A 191 19.97 9.08 -2.40
C ARG A 191 20.52 7.96 -3.28
N ASP A 192 20.10 6.72 -3.04
CA ASP A 192 20.74 5.53 -3.59
C ASP A 192 19.75 4.53 -4.20
N VAL A 193 18.62 5.01 -4.73
CA VAL A 193 17.59 4.16 -5.33
C VAL A 193 18.04 3.65 -6.70
N LYS A 194 18.01 2.33 -6.90
CA LYS A 194 18.44 1.64 -8.12
C LYS A 194 17.27 1.22 -9.00
N ALA A 195 16.20 0.73 -8.38
CA ALA A 195 15.03 0.21 -9.06
C ALA A 195 13.75 0.42 -8.25
N VAL A 196 12.61 0.43 -8.94
CA VAL A 196 11.28 0.26 -8.37
C VAL A 196 10.76 -1.10 -8.78
N LEU A 197 10.29 -1.89 -7.83
CA LEU A 197 9.73 -3.22 -8.07
C LEU A 197 8.27 -3.24 -7.60
N TRP A 198 7.41 -3.87 -8.37
CA TRP A 198 6.00 -4.12 -8.07
C TRP A 198 5.78 -5.63 -8.00
N LEU A 199 5.85 -6.20 -6.80
CA LEU A 199 5.75 -7.62 -6.53
C LEU A 199 4.39 -7.98 -5.92
N ASN A 200 3.95 -9.23 -6.06
CA ASN A 200 2.78 -9.70 -5.32
C ASN A 200 3.04 -9.60 -3.80
N ALA A 201 2.18 -8.90 -3.06
CA ALA A 201 2.40 -8.66 -1.63
C ALA A 201 2.09 -9.90 -0.76
N GLU A 202 1.24 -10.79 -1.27
CA GLU A 202 0.72 -11.99 -0.63
C GLU A 202 0.55 -13.11 -1.67
N SER A 203 0.43 -14.36 -1.21
CA SER A 203 -0.05 -15.49 -2.02
C SER A 203 -1.41 -15.90 -1.51
N ASN A 204 -2.44 -15.70 -2.34
CA ASN A 204 -3.83 -16.00 -2.01
C ASN A 204 -4.48 -16.93 -3.06
N GLY A 205 -3.64 -17.62 -3.85
CA GLY A 205 -4.07 -18.47 -4.97
C GLY A 205 -4.61 -17.72 -6.19
N GLN A 206 -4.76 -16.39 -6.13
CA GLN A 206 -5.14 -15.60 -7.30
C GLN A 206 -3.92 -15.29 -8.17
N PRO A 207 -4.06 -15.29 -9.51
CA PRO A 207 -3.01 -14.80 -10.37
C PRO A 207 -2.70 -13.32 -10.08
N LEU A 208 -1.45 -12.91 -10.25
CA LEU A 208 -1.09 -11.50 -10.39
C LEU A 208 -1.20 -11.14 -11.87
N ALA A 209 -2.09 -10.21 -12.20
CA ALA A 209 -2.09 -9.49 -13.46
C ALA A 209 -1.84 -8.01 -13.16
N LEU A 210 -0.88 -7.39 -13.84
CA LEU A 210 -0.47 -6.03 -13.54
C LEU A 210 -0.03 -5.29 -14.81
N SER A 211 -0.62 -4.13 -15.04
CA SER A 211 -0.21 -3.14 -16.03
C SER A 211 0.29 -1.91 -15.31
N LEU A 212 1.44 -1.37 -15.73
CA LEU A 212 2.06 -0.16 -15.16
C LEU A 212 2.35 0.86 -16.26
N ASP A 213 2.11 2.14 -15.97
CA ASP A 213 2.32 3.23 -16.93
C ASP A 213 2.57 4.56 -16.22
N GLN A 214 3.16 5.52 -16.94
CA GLN A 214 3.50 6.88 -16.50
C GLN A 214 4.08 6.95 -15.08
N ILE A 215 5.16 6.21 -14.83
CA ILE A 215 5.81 6.21 -13.52
C ILE A 215 6.70 7.45 -13.39
N SER A 216 6.59 8.16 -12.27
CA SER A 216 7.48 9.26 -11.93
C SER A 216 7.72 9.39 -10.43
N PHE A 217 8.84 9.97 -10.04
CA PHE A 217 8.97 10.58 -8.72
C PHE A 217 8.53 12.05 -8.80
N THR A 218 7.71 12.49 -7.86
CA THR A 218 7.03 13.79 -7.91
C THR A 218 7.01 14.50 -6.55
N ASN A 219 6.85 15.82 -6.58
CA ASN A 219 6.51 16.66 -5.44
C ASN A 219 5.05 17.10 -5.44
N THR A 220 4.30 16.79 -6.50
CA THR A 220 2.91 17.22 -6.68
C THR A 220 1.93 16.13 -6.26
N GLY A 221 0.68 16.52 -6.00
CA GLY A 221 -0.40 15.55 -5.85
C GLY A 221 -0.39 14.76 -4.54
N LEU A 222 0.38 15.20 -3.54
CA LEU A 222 0.33 14.60 -2.21
C LEU A 222 -0.89 15.10 -1.45
N LEU A 223 -1.46 14.20 -0.66
CA LEU A 223 -2.59 14.46 0.22
C LEU A 223 -2.30 13.80 1.56
N SER A 224 -2.67 14.44 2.67
CA SER A 224 -2.53 13.86 4.00
C SER A 224 -3.70 14.30 4.89
N PRO A 225 -4.27 13.40 5.71
CA PRO A 225 -5.34 13.76 6.61
C PRO A 225 -4.84 14.68 7.73
N THR A 226 -5.62 15.68 8.10
CA THR A 226 -5.39 16.52 9.29
C THR A 226 -6.52 16.43 10.31
N THR A 227 -7.74 16.14 9.86
CA THR A 227 -8.90 15.93 10.73
C THR A 227 -9.76 14.83 10.11
N LEU A 228 -9.86 13.72 10.81
CA LEU A 228 -10.73 12.60 10.46
C LEU A 228 -11.95 12.61 11.36
N ALA A 229 -13.07 12.11 10.85
CA ALA A 229 -14.26 11.84 11.67
C ALA A 229 -13.99 10.67 12.62
N GLU A 230 -14.32 10.84 13.89
CA GLU A 230 -14.18 9.84 14.95
C GLU A 230 -15.53 9.20 15.30
N SER A 231 -15.52 7.98 15.81
CA SER A 231 -16.73 7.32 16.31
C SER A 231 -17.16 7.93 17.65
N ASN A 232 -18.42 8.34 17.78
CA ASN A 232 -19.05 8.75 19.03
C ASN A 232 -20.57 8.92 18.85
N SER A 233 -21.29 9.32 19.89
CA SER A 233 -22.76 9.43 19.89
C SER A 233 -23.32 10.66 19.17
N ASP A 234 -22.48 11.57 18.68
CA ASP A 234 -22.91 12.82 18.04
C ASP A 234 -23.55 12.56 16.67
N THR A 235 -24.82 12.92 16.54
CA THR A 235 -25.61 12.76 15.30
C THR A 235 -25.50 13.95 14.36
N THR A 236 -24.73 14.99 14.72
CA THR A 236 -24.56 16.20 13.91
C THR A 236 -23.55 16.00 12.77
N ALA A 237 -23.48 16.97 11.87
CA ALA A 237 -22.56 16.94 10.74
C ALA A 237 -21.09 17.02 11.20
N ARG A 238 -20.22 16.25 10.55
CA ARG A 238 -18.80 16.13 10.92
C ARG A 238 -17.90 16.76 9.88
N THR A 239 -16.93 17.52 10.35
CA THR A 239 -15.94 18.14 9.48
C THR A 239 -14.75 17.20 9.29
N VAL A 240 -14.32 17.04 8.05
CA VAL A 240 -13.09 16.32 7.69
C VAL A 240 -12.18 17.26 6.91
N SER A 241 -10.88 17.17 7.19
CA SER A 241 -9.89 18.07 6.61
C SER A 241 -8.62 17.33 6.22
N PHE A 242 -8.03 17.77 5.11
CA PHE A 242 -6.81 17.24 4.54
C PHE A 242 -5.91 18.40 4.12
N VAL A 243 -4.61 18.13 4.01
CA VAL A 243 -3.64 19.05 3.43
C VAL A 243 -3.08 18.43 2.17
N ALA A 244 -3.10 19.21 1.08
CA ALA A 244 -2.35 18.94 -0.13
C ALA A 244 -1.06 19.77 -0.12
N THR A 245 0.09 19.12 -0.27
CA THR A 245 1.40 19.78 -0.33
C THR A 245 1.73 20.25 -1.76
N GLU A 246 2.49 21.34 -1.86
CA GLU A 246 2.70 22.08 -3.10
C GLU A 246 3.43 21.29 -4.19
N ALA A 247 2.82 21.32 -5.38
CA ALA A 247 3.45 21.90 -6.57
C ALA A 247 2.42 22.18 -7.70
N SER A 248 1.18 21.69 -7.61
CA SER A 248 0.10 22.03 -8.54
C SER A 248 -1.14 22.59 -7.82
N ALA A 249 -1.81 23.57 -8.46
CA ALA A 249 -3.08 24.10 -7.97
C ALA A 249 -4.17 23.02 -8.01
N ILE A 250 -5.15 23.14 -7.12
CA ILE A 250 -6.28 22.21 -7.05
C ILE A 250 -7.38 22.62 -8.04
N ALA A 251 -7.83 21.69 -8.88
CA ALA A 251 -8.92 21.89 -9.83
C ALA A 251 -10.27 21.46 -9.25
N GLN A 252 -10.31 20.36 -8.50
CA GLN A 252 -11.54 19.84 -7.89
C GLN A 252 -11.23 19.03 -6.63
N THR A 253 -12.11 19.10 -5.64
CA THR A 253 -12.03 18.29 -4.41
C THR A 253 -13.39 17.71 -4.08
N VAL A 254 -13.45 16.39 -3.92
CA VAL A 254 -14.70 15.65 -3.68
C VAL A 254 -14.51 14.72 -2.49
N LEU A 255 -15.44 14.81 -1.54
CA LEU A 255 -15.62 13.88 -0.45
C LEU A 255 -16.63 12.83 -0.88
N TYR A 256 -16.25 11.56 -0.85
CA TYR A 256 -17.14 10.45 -1.11
C TYR A 256 -17.48 9.75 0.19
N TYR A 257 -18.76 9.51 0.47
CA TYR A 257 -19.19 8.76 1.67
C TYR A 257 -20.27 7.72 1.35
N SER A 258 -20.30 6.64 2.12
CA SER A 258 -21.22 5.52 1.99
C SER A 258 -21.90 5.24 3.33
N LEU A 259 -23.18 4.91 3.25
CA LEU A 259 -24.05 4.49 4.36
C LEU A 259 -24.52 3.03 4.19
N ASN A 260 -24.00 2.33 3.18
CA ASN A 260 -24.37 0.96 2.83
C ASN A 260 -23.11 0.11 2.64
N GLU A 261 -22.22 0.18 3.62
CA GLU A 261 -21.02 -0.66 3.68
C GLU A 261 -20.11 -0.54 2.44
N GLY A 262 -20.06 0.65 1.83
CA GLY A 262 -19.22 0.90 0.66
C GLY A 262 -19.78 0.35 -0.65
N GLN A 263 -21.01 -0.18 -0.69
CA GLN A 263 -21.64 -0.64 -1.94
C GLN A 263 -21.88 0.51 -2.92
N SER A 264 -22.18 1.71 -2.41
CA SER A 264 -22.30 2.93 -3.20
C SER A 264 -21.80 4.14 -2.42
N TYR A 265 -21.25 5.12 -3.13
CA TYR A 265 -20.75 6.36 -2.55
C TYR A 265 -21.53 7.58 -3.07
N GLN A 266 -21.94 8.43 -2.14
CA GLN A 266 -22.49 9.75 -2.39
C GLN A 266 -21.34 10.76 -2.43
N ALA A 267 -21.44 11.76 -3.30
CA ALA A 267 -20.43 12.80 -3.45
C ALA A 267 -20.87 14.09 -2.73
N ALA A 268 -19.95 14.69 -1.97
CA ALA A 268 -20.08 16.00 -1.36
C ALA A 268 -18.91 16.88 -1.80
N ALA A 269 -19.19 18.14 -2.11
CA ALA A 269 -18.13 19.10 -2.45
C ALA A 269 -17.29 19.42 -1.20
N MET A 270 -15.99 19.61 -1.41
CA MET A 270 -15.08 20.17 -0.40
C MET A 270 -14.59 21.55 -0.85
N ASN A 271 -14.21 22.38 0.11
CA ASN A 271 -13.61 23.69 -0.12
C ASN A 271 -12.08 23.58 0.01
N ALA A 272 -11.36 24.12 -0.97
CA ALA A 272 -9.90 24.23 -0.94
C ALA A 272 -9.49 25.67 -0.58
N THR A 273 -8.71 25.83 0.49
CA THR A 273 -8.18 27.12 0.94
C THR A 273 -6.66 27.06 0.96
N ARG A 274 -6.00 27.93 0.19
CA ARG A 274 -4.54 27.98 0.11
C ARG A 274 -3.98 28.89 1.20
N ALA A 275 -3.06 28.35 1.99
CA ALA A 275 -2.30 29.09 3.00
C ALA A 275 -1.10 29.82 2.38
N THR A 276 -0.53 30.77 3.13
CA THR A 276 0.62 31.58 2.69
C THR A 276 1.93 30.81 2.61
N ASP A 277 2.02 29.67 3.30
CA ASP A 277 3.16 28.74 3.24
C ASP A 277 3.08 27.79 2.02
N GLY A 278 2.05 27.97 1.18
CA GLY A 278 1.84 27.21 -0.02
C GLY A 278 0.94 25.98 0.14
N GLN A 279 0.74 25.50 1.37
CA GLN A 279 -0.12 24.34 1.61
C GLN A 279 -1.59 24.67 1.28
N THR A 280 -2.31 23.69 0.73
CA THR A 280 -3.75 23.86 0.49
C THR A 280 -4.53 22.96 1.44
N THR A 281 -5.30 23.56 2.34
CA THR A 281 -6.24 22.84 3.19
C THR A 281 -7.51 22.56 2.39
N VAL A 282 -7.92 21.30 2.35
CA VAL A 282 -9.15 20.83 1.74
C VAL A 282 -10.09 20.38 2.85
N GLN A 283 -11.25 21.02 2.97
CA GLN A 283 -12.21 20.80 4.05
C GLN A 283 -13.60 20.52 3.51
N GLY A 284 -14.27 19.52 4.07
CA GLY A 284 -15.63 19.13 3.72
C GLY A 284 -16.44 18.72 4.95
N GLN A 285 -17.75 18.56 4.76
CA GLN A 285 -18.63 18.04 5.81
C GLN A 285 -19.33 16.76 5.37
N LEU A 286 -19.30 15.78 6.28
CA LEU A 286 -20.15 14.61 6.26
C LEU A 286 -21.51 14.99 6.89
N PRO A 287 -22.66 14.73 6.24
CA PRO A 287 -23.95 15.05 6.81
C PRO A 287 -24.19 14.30 8.12
N GLY A 288 -24.95 14.91 9.04
CA GLY A 288 -25.35 14.26 10.29
C GLY A 288 -26.08 12.94 10.03
N GLN A 289 -25.80 11.93 10.85
CA GLN A 289 -26.33 10.57 10.71
C GLN A 289 -26.99 10.11 12.01
N PRO A 290 -28.04 9.27 11.94
CA PRO A 290 -28.67 8.73 13.13
C PRO A 290 -27.77 7.75 13.90
N LEU A 291 -28.09 7.52 15.17
CA LEU A 291 -27.45 6.49 16.00
C LEU A 291 -27.52 5.12 15.31
N GLY A 292 -26.42 4.36 15.38
CA GLY A 292 -26.22 3.06 14.75
C GLY A 292 -25.69 3.11 13.32
N THR A 293 -25.45 4.31 12.75
CA THR A 293 -24.96 4.42 11.36
C THR A 293 -23.47 4.12 11.25
N ASP A 294 -23.11 3.23 10.32
CA ASP A 294 -21.74 3.00 9.86
C ASP A 294 -21.45 3.87 8.65
N VAL A 295 -20.44 4.74 8.74
CA VAL A 295 -20.09 5.65 7.66
C VAL A 295 -18.68 5.38 7.18
N ARG A 296 -18.55 5.12 5.87
CA ARG A 296 -17.26 4.93 5.19
C ARG A 296 -17.03 6.09 4.25
N TYR A 297 -15.83 6.66 4.20
CA TYR A 297 -15.55 7.80 3.36
C TYR A 297 -14.11 7.85 2.87
N TYR A 298 -13.90 8.55 1.76
CA TYR A 298 -12.58 8.86 1.21
C TYR A 298 -12.63 10.21 0.50
N VAL A 299 -11.46 10.79 0.24
CA VAL A 299 -11.34 12.05 -0.49
C VAL A 299 -10.62 11.83 -1.80
N GLU A 300 -11.09 12.51 -2.85
CA GLU A 300 -10.41 12.61 -4.13
C GLU A 300 -10.11 14.07 -4.47
N VAL A 301 -8.89 14.32 -4.91
CA VAL A 301 -8.43 15.64 -5.36
C VAL A 301 -7.94 15.52 -6.79
N LEU A 302 -8.50 16.33 -7.68
CA LEU A 302 -7.99 16.56 -9.03
C LEU A 302 -7.16 17.83 -9.02
N HIS A 303 -5.93 17.72 -9.49
CA HIS A 303 -4.98 18.81 -9.62
C HIS A 303 -5.04 19.40 -11.04
N VAL A 304 -4.68 20.68 -11.18
CA VAL A 304 -4.69 21.39 -12.47
C VAL A 304 -3.73 20.78 -13.48
N ASN A 305 -2.65 20.13 -13.02
CA ASN A 305 -1.74 19.36 -13.88
C ASN A 305 -2.30 18.00 -14.32
N GLY A 306 -3.54 17.66 -13.94
CA GLY A 306 -4.22 16.41 -14.29
C GLY A 306 -3.98 15.26 -13.31
N TYR A 307 -3.14 15.44 -12.28
CA TYR A 307 -2.93 14.41 -11.27
C TYR A 307 -4.20 14.20 -10.45
N ARG A 308 -4.47 12.94 -10.12
CA ARG A 308 -5.56 12.53 -9.25
C ARG A 308 -4.96 11.89 -8.00
N SER A 309 -5.31 12.44 -6.85
CA SER A 309 -4.91 11.95 -5.53
C SER A 309 -6.14 11.40 -4.84
N ARG A 310 -5.97 10.27 -4.15
CA ARG A 310 -7.00 9.70 -3.29
C ARG A 310 -6.44 9.48 -1.91
N MET A 311 -7.32 9.57 -0.92
CA MET A 311 -6.98 9.28 0.45
C MET A 311 -8.16 8.57 1.12
N PRO A 312 -8.01 7.29 1.53
CA PRO A 312 -6.82 6.43 1.37
C PRO A 312 -6.38 6.19 -0.08
N ILE A 313 -5.12 5.79 -0.28
CA ILE A 313 -4.48 5.76 -1.61
C ILE A 313 -5.15 4.89 -2.67
N ASP A 314 -5.74 3.77 -2.28
CA ASP A 314 -6.42 2.82 -3.16
C ASP A 314 -7.95 2.86 -2.99
N ALA A 315 -8.48 3.98 -2.51
CA ALA A 315 -9.91 4.25 -2.52
C ALA A 315 -10.51 4.08 -3.93
N PRO A 316 -11.77 3.58 -4.05
CA PRO A 316 -12.74 3.35 -2.98
C PRO A 316 -12.58 2.02 -2.24
N ARG A 317 -11.54 1.23 -2.53
CA ARG A 317 -11.33 -0.06 -1.86
C ARG A 317 -11.00 0.15 -0.39
N SER A 318 -10.06 1.05 -0.10
CA SER A 318 -9.77 1.50 1.24
C SER A 318 -10.51 2.80 1.54
N TYR A 319 -10.83 3.00 2.81
CA TYR A 319 -11.64 4.11 3.29
C TYR A 319 -11.29 4.46 4.73
N TYR A 320 -11.68 5.66 5.15
CA TYR A 320 -11.84 6.00 6.56
C TYR A 320 -13.23 5.59 7.02
N ARG A 321 -13.38 5.33 8.31
CA ARG A 321 -14.63 4.84 8.89
C ARG A 321 -14.87 5.51 10.24
N TYR A 322 -16.13 5.80 10.52
CA TYR A 322 -16.60 6.11 11.87
C TYR A 322 -18.00 5.55 12.05
N GLN A 323 -18.38 5.36 13.31
CA GLN A 323 -19.71 4.90 13.70
C GLN A 323 -20.38 5.94 14.60
N ILE A 324 -21.67 6.12 14.41
CA ILE A 324 -22.50 6.80 15.42
C ILE A 324 -22.92 5.76 16.44
N ASP A 325 -22.18 5.61 17.53
CA ASP A 325 -22.45 4.65 18.61
C ASP A 325 -22.45 5.39 19.96
N ASP A 326 -23.39 5.06 20.83
CA ASP A 326 -23.50 5.62 22.18
C ASP A 326 -22.55 4.97 23.17
N ARG A 327 -21.91 3.87 22.77
CA ARG A 327 -20.86 3.21 23.52
C ARG A 327 -19.50 3.79 23.15
N PRO A 328 -18.65 4.14 24.12
CA PRO A 328 -17.24 4.39 23.87
C PRO A 328 -16.62 3.16 23.18
N THR A 329 -16.15 3.35 21.96
CA THR A 329 -15.50 2.30 21.17
C THR A 329 -14.17 2.78 20.64
N LEU A 330 -13.19 1.88 20.63
CA LEU A 330 -11.95 2.05 19.91
C LEU A 330 -11.88 1.01 18.81
N LEU A 331 -12.00 1.45 17.56
CA LEU A 331 -11.77 0.60 16.41
C LEU A 331 -10.27 0.32 16.29
N VAL A 332 -9.87 -0.93 16.51
CA VAL A 332 -8.47 -1.36 16.35
C VAL A 332 -8.20 -1.67 14.90
N ASP A 333 -9.05 -2.48 14.27
CA ASP A 333 -8.93 -2.81 12.86
C ASP A 333 -10.30 -3.13 12.24
N ASP A 334 -10.51 -2.70 11.01
CA ASP A 334 -11.65 -3.07 10.15
C ASP A 334 -11.19 -3.62 8.79
N PHE A 335 -9.87 -3.78 8.61
CA PHE A 335 -9.25 -4.28 7.40
C PHE A 335 -9.62 -3.52 6.12
N GLY A 336 -10.10 -2.28 6.27
CA GLY A 336 -10.44 -1.35 5.19
C GLY A 336 -9.52 -0.13 5.11
N GLY A 337 -8.46 -0.08 5.92
CA GLY A 337 -7.49 1.03 5.98
C GLY A 337 -6.24 0.86 5.12
N GLU A 338 -5.35 1.85 5.19
CA GLU A 338 -4.04 1.80 4.52
C GLU A 338 -3.14 0.72 5.12
N ARG A 339 -2.66 -0.20 4.27
CA ARG A 339 -1.79 -1.31 4.70
C ARG A 339 -0.35 -0.83 4.91
N PRO A 340 0.41 -1.43 5.87
CA PRO A 340 0.08 -2.61 6.68
C PRO A 340 -0.48 -2.29 8.08
N LEU A 341 -0.87 -1.05 8.35
CA LEU A 341 -1.22 -0.59 9.69
C LEU A 341 -2.70 -0.85 10.00
N ASN A 342 -2.98 -1.16 11.27
CA ASN A 342 -4.33 -1.12 11.80
C ASN A 342 -4.78 0.35 12.02
N ARG A 343 -6.02 0.56 12.49
CA ARG A 343 -6.61 1.90 12.63
C ARG A 343 -5.98 2.77 13.71
N ILE A 344 -5.23 2.18 14.63
CA ILE A 344 -4.48 2.88 15.68
C ILE A 344 -2.98 2.99 15.36
N GLY A 345 -2.57 2.69 14.11
CA GLY A 345 -1.19 2.81 13.65
C GLY A 345 -0.25 1.69 14.10
N GLY A 346 -0.82 0.58 14.60
CA GLY A 346 -0.10 -0.64 14.92
C GLY A 346 0.20 -1.47 13.68
N ASN A 347 1.37 -2.11 13.65
CA ASN A 347 1.66 -3.13 12.65
C ASN A 347 0.85 -4.40 12.91
N SER A 348 0.68 -5.22 11.88
CA SER A 348 0.12 -6.55 12.02
C SER A 348 1.00 -7.57 11.31
N GLY A 349 0.96 -8.82 11.77
CA GLY A 349 1.83 -9.85 11.21
C GLY A 349 1.42 -11.26 11.61
N LEU A 350 2.27 -12.21 11.22
CA LEU A 350 2.10 -13.63 11.50
C LEU A 350 3.22 -14.11 12.42
N PHE A 351 2.92 -15.16 13.17
CA PHE A 351 3.88 -15.95 13.92
C PHE A 351 3.51 -17.42 13.86
N ASN A 352 4.50 -18.28 14.03
CA ASN A 352 4.34 -19.72 14.06
C ASN A 352 5.39 -20.35 14.98
N GLU A 353 5.14 -21.57 15.43
CA GLU A 353 6.10 -22.32 16.24
C GLU A 353 7.33 -22.69 15.39
N LEU A 354 8.53 -22.51 15.96
CA LEU A 354 9.80 -22.60 15.22
C LEU A 354 10.30 -24.03 14.98
N THR A 355 9.82 -25.01 15.76
CA THR A 355 10.38 -26.36 15.87
C THR A 355 9.53 -27.42 15.16
N HIS A 356 8.26 -27.51 15.53
CA HIS A 356 7.19 -28.37 15.03
C HIS A 356 6.41 -27.70 13.90
N GLY A 357 6.48 -26.36 13.79
CA GLY A 357 5.89 -25.61 12.68
C GLY A 357 4.41 -25.27 12.91
N GLY A 358 3.60 -25.51 11.89
CA GLY A 358 2.28 -24.91 11.74
C GLY A 358 2.34 -23.75 10.77
N SER A 359 1.29 -23.60 9.96
CA SER A 359 1.21 -22.54 8.96
C SER A 359 -0.08 -21.75 9.11
N LEU A 360 0.05 -20.45 8.94
CA LEU A 360 -1.06 -19.53 8.84
C LEU A 360 -0.80 -18.66 7.62
N THR A 361 -1.79 -18.56 6.74
CA THR A 361 -1.80 -17.53 5.70
C THR A 361 -2.82 -16.47 6.10
N ALA A 362 -2.37 -15.22 6.16
CA ALA A 362 -3.24 -14.07 6.37
C ALA A 362 -3.27 -13.19 5.12
N TYR A 363 -4.47 -12.89 4.64
CA TYR A 363 -4.71 -11.96 3.54
C TYR A 363 -6.04 -11.27 3.76
N GLN A 364 -6.26 -10.10 3.16
CA GLN A 364 -7.60 -9.52 3.19
C GLN A 364 -8.32 -9.75 1.86
N SER A 365 -9.58 -10.15 1.97
CA SER A 365 -10.49 -10.34 0.83
C SER A 365 -11.84 -9.73 1.19
N ALA A 366 -12.43 -8.97 0.27
CA ALA A 366 -13.71 -8.30 0.48
C ALA A 366 -13.77 -7.48 1.80
N GLN A 367 -12.69 -6.74 2.13
CA GLN A 367 -12.59 -5.87 3.32
C GLN A 367 -12.70 -6.63 4.66
N GLN A 368 -12.25 -7.89 4.68
CA GLN A 368 -12.11 -8.66 5.90
C GLN A 368 -10.75 -9.35 5.91
N LEU A 369 -10.19 -9.61 7.08
CA LEU A 369 -9.05 -10.50 7.25
C LEU A 369 -9.51 -11.95 7.06
N VAL A 370 -8.75 -12.70 6.27
CA VAL A 370 -8.91 -14.14 6.06
C VAL A 370 -7.68 -14.83 6.61
N LEU A 371 -7.90 -15.80 7.48
CA LEU A 371 -6.89 -16.58 8.18
C LEU A 371 -7.06 -18.05 7.82
N ASP A 372 -6.19 -18.56 6.95
CA ASP A 372 -6.12 -19.98 6.56
C ASP A 372 -5.06 -20.67 7.42
N TYR A 373 -5.47 -21.57 8.31
CA TYR A 373 -4.58 -22.20 9.29
C TYR A 373 -4.45 -23.71 9.08
N GLN A 374 -3.26 -24.22 9.35
CA GLN A 374 -2.93 -25.65 9.40
C GLN A 374 -1.94 -25.91 10.55
N VAL A 375 -2.43 -26.59 11.59
CA VAL A 375 -1.72 -26.96 12.81
C VAL A 375 -2.01 -28.43 13.13
N ASP A 376 -1.72 -29.33 12.18
CA ASP A 376 -2.14 -30.73 12.22
C ASP A 376 -1.22 -31.66 13.04
N GLN A 377 0.02 -31.25 13.33
CA GLN A 377 0.96 -32.04 14.13
C GLN A 377 0.92 -31.66 15.61
N SER A 378 1.39 -32.57 16.48
CA SER A 378 1.60 -32.28 17.90
C SER A 378 2.44 -31.02 18.10
N ASP A 379 2.05 -30.20 19.07
CA ASP A 379 2.79 -29.02 19.52
C ASP A 379 2.90 -27.89 18.48
N GLN A 380 2.15 -27.96 17.38
CA GLN A 380 2.04 -26.88 16.41
C GLN A 380 1.11 -25.76 16.89
N TYR A 381 1.54 -24.53 16.62
CA TYR A 381 0.67 -23.37 16.66
C TYR A 381 1.07 -22.36 15.58
N ALA A 382 0.08 -21.59 15.13
CA ALA A 382 0.29 -20.45 14.27
C ALA A 382 -0.71 -19.37 14.64
N GLY A 383 -0.37 -18.11 14.37
CA GLY A 383 -1.23 -17.01 14.76
C GLY A 383 -0.97 -15.71 14.03
N TYR A 384 -1.95 -14.83 14.16
CA TYR A 384 -1.94 -13.47 13.68
C TYR A 384 -1.84 -12.54 14.88
N TYR A 385 -1.09 -11.44 14.75
CA TYR A 385 -1.08 -10.38 15.76
C TYR A 385 -1.36 -9.03 15.14
N THR A 386 -1.89 -8.12 15.96
CA THR A 386 -1.99 -6.70 15.68
C THR A 386 -1.49 -5.90 16.88
N GLU A 387 -0.63 -4.94 16.63
CA GLU A 387 -0.02 -4.09 17.66
C GLU A 387 -1.03 -3.06 18.19
N LEU A 388 -1.09 -2.92 19.51
CA LEU A 388 -1.93 -1.96 20.21
C LEU A 388 -1.18 -0.69 20.63
N LYS A 389 0.14 -0.61 20.36
CA LYS A 389 0.94 0.61 20.50
C LYS A 389 0.96 1.21 21.92
N GLY A 390 0.93 0.37 22.95
CA GLY A 390 0.90 0.81 24.35
C GLY A 390 -0.45 1.42 24.73
N LEU A 391 -1.53 0.76 24.32
CA LEU A 391 -2.89 1.23 24.52
C LEU A 391 -3.26 1.23 26.00
N HIS A 392 -3.68 2.39 26.50
CA HIS A 392 -4.35 2.53 27.78
C HIS A 392 -5.81 2.06 27.65
N ALA A 393 -6.08 0.81 28.01
CA ALA A 393 -7.36 0.15 27.80
C ALA A 393 -8.26 0.08 29.05
N GLU A 394 -7.96 0.86 30.10
CA GLU A 394 -8.69 0.82 31.39
C GLU A 394 -10.15 1.23 31.26
N THR A 395 -10.48 2.10 30.30
CA THR A 395 -11.83 2.63 30.08
C THR A 395 -12.76 1.65 29.39
N TYR A 396 -12.23 0.65 28.69
CA TYR A 396 -13.03 -0.36 27.97
C TYR A 396 -13.35 -1.55 28.89
N THR A 397 -14.37 -2.34 28.55
CA THR A 397 -14.74 -3.54 29.31
C THR A 397 -14.66 -4.82 28.49
N THR A 398 -14.72 -4.75 27.16
CA THR A 398 -14.63 -5.91 26.27
C THR A 398 -13.68 -5.69 25.09
N ILE A 399 -13.16 -6.81 24.58
CA ILE A 399 -12.75 -6.94 23.19
C ILE A 399 -13.94 -7.51 22.42
N ASP A 400 -14.33 -6.84 21.35
CA ASP A 400 -15.34 -7.33 20.43
C ASP A 400 -14.68 -7.72 19.10
N LEU A 401 -14.94 -8.94 18.62
CA LEU A 401 -14.51 -9.41 17.31
C LEU A 401 -15.74 -9.75 16.46
N LEU A 402 -15.83 -9.23 15.25
CA LEU A 402 -16.82 -9.66 14.26
C LEU A 402 -16.20 -10.76 13.40
N ILE A 403 -16.66 -11.99 13.58
CA ILE A 403 -16.02 -13.18 13.02
C ILE A 403 -17.01 -14.14 12.37
N ARG A 404 -16.52 -14.96 11.44
CA ARG A 404 -17.20 -16.17 10.97
C ARG A 404 -16.19 -17.24 10.55
N GLY A 405 -16.58 -18.50 10.68
CA GLY A 405 -15.90 -19.66 10.15
C GLY A 405 -16.21 -19.88 8.67
N ALA A 406 -15.39 -20.67 7.99
CA ALA A 406 -15.73 -21.18 6.66
C ALA A 406 -16.64 -22.41 6.76
N ALA A 407 -16.31 -23.34 7.64
CA ALA A 407 -17.08 -24.55 7.88
C ALA A 407 -18.01 -24.42 9.09
N GLY A 408 -17.66 -23.58 10.05
CA GLY A 408 -18.25 -23.57 11.37
C GLY A 408 -17.55 -24.58 12.29
N GLY A 409 -17.48 -24.26 13.58
CA GLY A 409 -16.78 -25.03 14.59
C GLY A 409 -15.30 -24.66 14.76
N GLU A 410 -14.77 -23.70 13.99
CA GLU A 410 -13.41 -23.21 14.15
C GLU A 410 -13.17 -22.71 15.58
N GLN A 411 -12.00 -23.04 16.12
CA GLN A 411 -11.56 -22.71 17.47
C GLN A 411 -10.23 -21.97 17.41
N PHE A 412 -10.06 -21.00 18.30
CA PHE A 412 -8.81 -20.24 18.42
C PHE A 412 -8.74 -19.59 19.80
N HIS A 413 -7.59 -19.05 20.12
CA HIS A 413 -7.35 -18.29 21.34
C HIS A 413 -7.14 -16.82 21.03
N VAL A 414 -7.66 -15.94 21.89
CA VAL A 414 -7.38 -14.51 21.87
C VAL A 414 -6.36 -14.21 22.96
N GLY A 415 -5.22 -13.65 22.59
CA GLY A 415 -4.17 -13.21 23.51
C GLY A 415 -4.11 -11.68 23.63
N LEU A 416 -3.75 -11.19 24.81
CA LEU A 416 -3.41 -9.79 25.04
C LEU A 416 -2.05 -9.71 25.70
N ARG A 417 -1.10 -9.01 25.07
CA ARG A 417 0.24 -8.80 25.62
C ARG A 417 0.35 -7.39 26.19
N ASP A 418 0.90 -7.27 27.40
CA ASP A 418 1.24 -5.98 28.00
C ASP A 418 2.72 -5.60 27.82
N GLY A 419 3.09 -4.39 28.26
CA GLY A 419 4.46 -3.88 28.21
C GLY A 419 5.46 -4.63 29.08
N ASN A 420 4.99 -5.45 30.03
CA ASN A 420 5.84 -6.35 30.81
C ASN A 420 6.10 -7.68 30.09
N GLY A 421 5.50 -7.88 28.92
CA GLY A 421 5.62 -9.11 28.14
C GLY A 421 4.72 -10.25 28.63
N TYR A 422 3.80 -9.97 29.55
CA TYR A 422 2.82 -10.97 29.99
C TYR A 422 1.69 -11.07 28.95
N GLU A 423 1.42 -12.28 28.47
CA GLU A 423 0.41 -12.54 27.42
C GLU A 423 -0.54 -13.69 27.80
N PRO A 424 -1.55 -13.44 28.65
CA PRO A 424 -2.65 -14.37 28.87
C PRO A 424 -3.44 -14.60 27.58
N ARG A 425 -3.91 -15.83 27.41
CA ARG A 425 -4.72 -16.26 26.26
C ARG A 425 -6.00 -16.91 26.76
N LEU A 426 -7.11 -16.61 26.09
CA LEU A 426 -8.42 -17.18 26.38
C LEU A 426 -8.93 -17.92 25.17
N SER A 427 -9.53 -19.10 25.37
CA SER A 427 -10.16 -19.83 24.29
C SER A 427 -11.46 -19.13 23.88
N VAL A 428 -11.66 -18.99 22.58
CA VAL A 428 -12.94 -18.53 22.04
C VAL A 428 -14.06 -19.53 22.30
N GLY A 429 -13.73 -20.82 22.43
CA GLY A 429 -14.69 -21.86 22.77
C GLY A 429 -15.38 -21.67 24.12
N ASP A 430 -14.75 -20.93 25.05
CA ASP A 430 -15.34 -20.60 26.36
C ASP A 430 -16.50 -19.59 26.23
N PHE A 431 -16.50 -18.77 25.16
CA PHE A 431 -17.51 -17.74 24.91
C PHE A 431 -18.48 -18.14 23.79
N LEU A 432 -18.05 -19.02 22.90
CA LEU A 432 -18.86 -19.61 21.82
C LEU A 432 -18.81 -21.13 21.94
N PRO A 433 -19.65 -21.75 22.79
CA PRO A 433 -19.71 -23.20 22.92
C PRO A 433 -20.03 -23.84 21.57
N GLY A 434 -19.14 -24.70 21.08
CA GLY A 434 -19.23 -25.30 19.74
C GLY A 434 -18.46 -24.56 18.66
N GLY A 435 -17.80 -23.44 18.96
CA GLY A 435 -16.89 -22.72 18.08
C GLY A 435 -17.54 -21.62 17.25
N VAL A 436 -16.77 -21.05 16.33
CA VAL A 436 -17.23 -19.98 15.45
C VAL A 436 -18.26 -20.54 14.46
N THR A 437 -19.38 -19.86 14.21
CA THR A 437 -20.38 -20.26 13.22
C THR A 437 -19.97 -19.86 11.80
N SER A 438 -20.59 -20.46 10.79
CA SER A 438 -20.40 -20.08 9.38
C SER A 438 -21.04 -18.73 9.01
N THR A 439 -21.85 -18.15 9.89
CA THR A 439 -22.44 -16.81 9.77
C THR A 439 -21.65 -15.78 10.57
N TRP A 440 -21.68 -14.53 10.12
CA TRP A 440 -21.11 -13.41 10.89
C TRP A 440 -21.76 -13.28 12.24
N GLN A 441 -20.93 -13.24 13.28
CA GLN A 441 -21.37 -13.05 14.65
C GLN A 441 -20.32 -12.24 15.42
N TRP A 442 -20.81 -11.50 16.41
CA TRP A 442 -19.94 -10.86 17.39
C TRP A 442 -19.59 -11.86 18.49
N ILE A 443 -18.31 -11.90 18.84
CA ILE A 443 -17.87 -12.40 20.14
C ILE A 443 -17.44 -11.22 20.99
N GLN A 444 -17.89 -11.20 22.24
CA GLN A 444 -17.50 -10.19 23.23
C GLN A 444 -16.74 -10.88 24.35
N ILE A 445 -15.45 -10.57 24.48
CA ILE A 445 -14.55 -11.15 25.47
C ILE A 445 -14.34 -10.11 26.56
N PRO A 446 -14.82 -10.33 27.79
CA PRO A 446 -14.59 -9.40 28.89
C PRO A 446 -13.10 -9.28 29.20
N LEU A 447 -12.59 -8.04 29.26
CA LEU A 447 -11.19 -7.78 29.62
C LEU A 447 -10.84 -8.29 31.03
N ALA A 448 -11.83 -8.37 31.92
CA ALA A 448 -11.68 -8.93 33.26
C ALA A 448 -11.32 -10.44 33.25
N SER A 449 -11.59 -11.15 32.16
CA SER A 449 -11.32 -12.60 32.04
C SER A 449 -9.82 -12.91 31.88
N PHE A 450 -8.99 -11.94 31.48
CA PHE A 450 -7.53 -12.14 31.29
C PHE A 450 -6.72 -12.14 32.60
N GLY A 451 -7.40 -12.00 33.75
CA GLY A 451 -6.76 -11.97 35.06
C GLY A 451 -6.23 -10.59 35.46
N LYS A 452 -5.89 -10.42 36.74
CA LYS A 452 -5.44 -9.13 37.31
C LYS A 452 -3.99 -8.81 37.02
N GLN A 453 -3.22 -9.79 36.55
CA GLN A 453 -1.81 -9.65 36.23
C GLN A 453 -1.57 -8.92 34.90
N LEU A 454 -2.56 -8.89 34.01
CA LEU A 454 -2.49 -8.14 32.76
C LEU A 454 -2.52 -6.63 33.06
N ASP A 455 -1.45 -5.93 32.69
CA ASP A 455 -1.39 -4.48 32.79
C ASP A 455 -2.17 -3.83 31.64
N ARG A 456 -3.39 -3.37 31.96
CA ARG A 456 -4.28 -2.72 30.99
C ARG A 456 -3.94 -1.27 30.71
N THR A 457 -2.94 -0.70 31.40
CA THR A 457 -2.47 0.66 31.13
C THR A 457 -1.49 0.71 29.95
N ASP A 458 -0.92 -0.44 29.57
CA ASP A 458 0.11 -0.51 28.53
C ASP A 458 -0.04 -1.81 27.70
N LEU A 459 -1.15 -1.94 26.97
CA LEU A 459 -1.34 -3.09 26.07
C LEU A 459 -0.53 -2.92 24.78
N HIS A 460 0.34 -3.90 24.50
CA HIS A 460 1.25 -3.88 23.35
C HIS A 460 0.69 -4.59 22.14
N SER A 461 0.00 -5.73 22.29
CA SER A 461 -0.56 -6.45 21.13
C SER A 461 -1.78 -7.30 21.48
N LEU A 462 -2.63 -7.53 20.47
CA LEU A 462 -3.68 -8.54 20.47
C LEU A 462 -3.31 -9.66 19.49
N SER A 463 -3.47 -10.92 19.89
CA SER A 463 -3.17 -12.09 19.06
C SER A 463 -4.37 -13.01 18.87
N LEU A 464 -4.44 -13.65 17.70
CA LEU A 464 -5.37 -14.72 17.35
C LEU A 464 -4.53 -15.98 17.08
N THR A 465 -4.56 -16.97 17.98
CA THR A 465 -3.69 -18.17 17.92
C THR A 465 -4.51 -19.43 17.68
N PHE A 466 -4.04 -20.28 16.77
CA PHE A 466 -4.59 -21.61 16.52
C PHE A 466 -3.62 -22.66 17.06
N TYR A 467 -4.11 -23.59 17.87
CA TYR A 467 -3.33 -24.70 18.44
C TYR A 467 -3.77 -26.03 17.84
N ASN A 468 -2.85 -26.98 17.73
CA ASN A 468 -3.17 -28.34 17.27
C ASN A 468 -4.12 -29.11 18.20
N THR A 469 -4.25 -28.68 19.46
CA THR A 469 -5.18 -29.24 20.44
C THR A 469 -6.61 -28.78 20.20
N ASP A 470 -6.80 -27.70 19.44
CA ASP A 470 -8.11 -27.16 19.09
C ASP A 470 -8.60 -27.78 17.78
N VAL A 471 -9.84 -28.27 17.78
CA VAL A 471 -10.44 -28.93 16.61
C VAL A 471 -11.45 -27.97 15.96
N PRO A 472 -11.44 -27.81 14.63
CA PRO A 472 -10.57 -28.45 13.64
C PRO A 472 -9.16 -27.85 13.60
N THR A 473 -8.14 -28.69 13.34
CA THR A 473 -6.72 -28.33 13.25
C THR A 473 -6.31 -27.72 11.90
N THR A 474 -7.22 -27.76 10.93
CA THR A 474 -7.13 -27.04 9.67
C THR A 474 -8.44 -26.31 9.44
N GLY A 475 -8.37 -25.08 8.97
CA GLY A 475 -9.58 -24.30 8.78
C GLY A 475 -9.34 -22.90 8.26
N ARG A 476 -10.43 -22.15 8.15
CA ARG A 476 -10.42 -20.76 7.71
C ARG A 476 -11.30 -19.92 8.62
N LEU A 477 -10.71 -18.89 9.20
CA LEU A 477 -11.41 -17.86 9.97
C LEU A 477 -11.47 -16.57 9.16
N TYR A 478 -12.61 -15.90 9.22
CA TYR A 478 -12.81 -14.56 8.70
C TYR A 478 -13.01 -13.59 9.86
N VAL A 479 -12.29 -12.47 9.85
CA VAL A 479 -12.42 -11.39 10.83
C VAL A 479 -12.74 -10.10 10.08
N ALA A 480 -13.89 -9.49 10.35
CA ALA A 480 -14.28 -8.23 9.73
C ALA A 480 -13.89 -7.02 10.59
N GLU A 481 -13.86 -7.19 11.92
CA GLU A 481 -13.63 -6.06 12.82
C GLU A 481 -13.01 -6.53 14.15
N ILE A 482 -12.10 -5.71 14.67
CA ILE A 482 -11.54 -5.80 16.01
C ILE A 482 -11.75 -4.44 16.68
N ARG A 483 -12.42 -4.42 17.83
CA ARG A 483 -12.59 -3.20 18.61
C ARG A 483 -12.57 -3.46 20.11
N LEU A 484 -12.30 -2.41 20.88
CA LEU A 484 -12.58 -2.39 22.32
C LEU A 484 -13.85 -1.59 22.57
N THR A 485 -14.72 -2.05 23.47
CA THR A 485 -15.97 -1.34 23.80
C THR A 485 -16.20 -1.24 25.30
N THR A 486 -17.03 -0.28 25.70
CA THR A 486 -17.57 -0.18 27.06
C THR A 486 -19.03 -0.59 27.03
N LEU A 487 -19.36 -1.66 27.77
CA LEU A 487 -20.71 -2.15 28.04
C LEU A 487 -21.32 -1.52 29.30
#